data_AF-A0A2S0KPV5-F1
#
_entry.id   AF-A0A2S0KPV5-F1
#
_cell.length_a   1.000
_cell.length_b   1.000
_cell.length_c   1.000
_cell.angle_alpha   90.00
_cell.angle_beta   90.00
_cell.angle_gamma   90.00
#
_symmetry.space_group_name_H-M   'P 1'
#
loop_
_entity.id
_entity.type
_entity.pdbx_description
1 polymer ?
#
loop_
_entity_poly.entity_id
_entity_poly.type
_entity_poly.pdbx_seq_one_letter_code
_entity_poly.pdbx_strand_id
1 'polypeptide(L)'
;MVILKKISFSNEEVIYEYYPEGETEFPGIIVADLKERKVFLEEISEKDFYIKTLGAELNDMRDSINKMRVENGEEPYTEEELPICDPDKDYGGYYYADKALSKLVEFLETDDYEDKCTVAWY
;
A
#
# COMPACT_ATOMS: atom_id res chain seq x y z
N MET A 1 9.95 8.49 -1.17
CA MET A 1 8.99 9.60 -1.39
C MET A 1 8.19 9.32 -2.66
N VAL A 2 6.89 9.64 -2.68
CA VAL A 2 6.02 9.65 -3.86
C VAL A 2 5.39 11.04 -3.97
N ILE A 3 5.31 11.59 -5.17
CA ILE A 3 4.47 12.77 -5.44
C ILE A 3 3.18 12.30 -6.09
N LEU A 4 2.05 12.77 -5.58
CA LEU A 4 0.73 12.58 -6.19
C LEU A 4 0.31 13.88 -6.86
N LYS A 5 -0.22 13.79 -8.06
CA LYS A 5 -0.78 14.93 -8.79
C LYS A 5 -2.14 14.53 -9.37
N LYS A 6 -3.18 15.24 -8.97
CA LYS A 6 -4.54 15.02 -9.46
C LYS A 6 -4.59 15.45 -10.92
N ILE A 7 -5.07 14.57 -11.79
CA ILE A 7 -5.23 14.85 -13.22
C ILE A 7 -6.69 14.91 -13.64
N SER A 8 -7.59 14.25 -12.91
CA SER A 8 -9.02 14.30 -13.15
C SER A 8 -9.81 14.20 -11.85
N PHE A 9 -10.93 14.92 -11.78
CA PHE A 9 -11.89 14.80 -10.70
C PHE A 9 -13.31 14.91 -11.25
N SER A 10 -14.12 13.89 -10.98
CA SER A 10 -15.52 13.83 -11.40
C SER A 10 -16.41 13.37 -10.24
N ASN A 11 -17.71 13.22 -10.51
CA ASN A 11 -18.64 12.65 -9.53
C ASN A 11 -18.49 11.13 -9.36
N GLU A 12 -17.73 10.47 -10.25
CA GLU A 12 -17.59 9.01 -10.26
C GLU A 12 -16.23 8.56 -9.76
N GLU A 13 -15.18 9.32 -10.09
CA GLU A 13 -13.81 8.93 -9.79
C GLU A 13 -12.88 10.13 -9.60
N VAL A 14 -11.75 9.87 -8.95
CA VAL A 14 -10.60 10.77 -8.86
C VAL A 14 -9.37 10.04 -9.39
N ILE A 15 -8.64 10.68 -10.29
CA ILE A 15 -7.46 10.09 -10.93
C ILE A 15 -6.22 10.89 -10.56
N TYR A 16 -5.20 10.18 -10.10
CA TYR A 16 -3.89 10.75 -9.77
C TYR A 16 -2.79 10.07 -10.58
N GLU A 17 -1.86 10.90 -11.05
CA GLU A 17 -0.51 10.43 -11.36
C GLU A 17 0.26 10.26 -10.05
N TYR A 18 0.96 9.14 -9.89
CA TYR A 18 1.93 8.95 -8.84
C TYR A 18 3.34 8.87 -9.42
N TYR A 19 4.27 9.58 -8.78
CA TYR A 19 5.64 9.69 -9.25
C TYR A 19 6.61 9.15 -8.19
N PRO A 20 7.23 7.98 -8.43
CA PRO A 20 8.30 7.47 -7.58
C PRO A 20 9.50 8.42 -7.51
N GLU A 21 9.97 8.68 -6.30
CA GLU A 21 11.17 9.48 -6.03
C GLU A 21 11.11 10.95 -6.52
N GLY A 22 9.92 11.50 -6.74
CA GLY A 22 9.71 12.89 -7.18
C GLY A 22 9.15 12.98 -8.61
N GLU A 23 8.88 14.19 -9.11
CA GLU A 23 8.31 14.38 -10.46
C GLU A 23 9.33 13.91 -11.51
N THR A 24 8.99 12.81 -12.17
CA THR A 24 9.79 12.17 -13.23
C THR A 24 8.95 12.01 -14.49
N GLU A 25 9.59 11.63 -15.60
CA GLU A 25 8.90 11.46 -16.90
C GLU A 25 8.03 10.19 -16.97
N PHE A 26 8.03 9.36 -15.92
CA PHE A 26 7.36 8.06 -15.89
C PHE A 26 6.39 7.97 -14.70
N PRO A 27 5.26 8.69 -14.69
CA PRO A 27 4.22 8.49 -13.69
C PRO A 27 3.56 7.12 -13.88
N GLY A 28 3.00 6.59 -12.79
CA GLY A 28 1.92 5.60 -12.88
C GLY A 28 0.59 6.26 -12.54
N ILE A 29 -0.51 5.53 -12.71
CA ILE A 29 -1.88 6.02 -12.52
C ILE A 29 -2.58 5.22 -11.43
N ILE A 30 -3.14 5.94 -10.45
CA ILE A 30 -4.03 5.38 -9.43
C ILE A 30 -5.38 6.07 -9.49
N VAL A 31 -6.43 5.31 -9.18
CA VAL A 31 -7.82 5.75 -9.28
C VAL A 31 -8.55 5.46 -7.99
N ALA A 32 -9.39 6.41 -7.56
CA ALA A 32 -10.39 6.21 -6.52
C ALA A 32 -11.77 6.20 -7.17
N ASP A 33 -12.48 5.07 -7.08
CA ASP A 33 -13.90 4.99 -7.40
C ASP A 33 -14.71 5.51 -6.21
N LEU A 34 -15.42 6.61 -6.43
CA LEU A 34 -16.18 7.30 -5.39
C LEU A 34 -17.50 6.59 -5.06
N LYS A 35 -18.05 5.79 -5.98
CA LYS A 35 -19.30 5.04 -5.77
C LYS A 35 -19.05 3.79 -4.94
N GLU A 36 -18.02 3.02 -5.30
CA GLU A 36 -17.63 1.80 -4.58
C GLU A 36 -16.78 2.08 -3.34
N ARG A 37 -16.25 3.31 -3.22
CA ARG A 37 -15.27 3.70 -2.21
C ARG A 37 -14.09 2.75 -2.16
N LYS A 38 -13.46 2.56 -3.32
CA LYS A 38 -12.26 1.73 -3.48
C LYS A 38 -11.19 2.49 -4.24
N VAL A 39 -9.94 2.13 -3.95
CA VAL A 39 -8.79 2.60 -4.72
C VAL A 39 -8.17 1.42 -5.45
N PHE A 40 -7.58 1.69 -6.61
CA PHE A 40 -6.86 0.69 -7.38
C PHE A 40 -5.76 1.33 -8.23
N LEU A 41 -4.78 0.49 -8.57
CA LEU A 41 -3.69 0.82 -9.47
C LEU A 41 -4.12 0.55 -10.90
N GLU A 42 -4.16 1.59 -11.73
CA GLU A 42 -4.53 1.48 -13.14
C GLU A 42 -3.29 1.25 -14.02
N GLU A 43 -2.25 2.05 -13.83
CA GLU A 43 -0.98 1.92 -14.56
C GLU A 43 0.21 1.97 -13.60
N ILE A 44 1.16 1.05 -13.78
CA ILE A 44 2.40 1.05 -13.00
C ILE A 44 3.38 2.08 -13.59
N SER A 45 4.07 2.82 -12.74
CA SER A 45 5.22 3.60 -13.18
C SER A 45 6.37 2.68 -13.57
N GLU A 46 7.11 3.00 -14.63
CA GLU A 46 8.33 2.27 -15.04
C GLU A 46 9.44 2.30 -13.97
N LYS A 47 9.41 3.31 -13.08
CA LYS A 47 10.33 3.42 -11.94
C LYS A 47 9.87 2.66 -10.69
N ASP A 48 8.67 2.06 -10.74
CA ASP A 48 8.19 1.24 -9.65
C ASP A 48 8.72 -0.19 -9.76
N PHE A 49 8.72 -0.91 -8.65
CA PHE A 49 9.18 -2.29 -8.62
C PHE A 49 8.35 -3.11 -7.64
N TYR A 50 8.12 -4.37 -8.02
CA TYR A 50 7.38 -5.31 -7.19
C TYR A 50 8.32 -5.92 -6.14
N ILE A 51 7.90 -5.88 -4.89
CA ILE A 51 8.54 -6.63 -3.80
C ILE A 51 7.67 -7.83 -3.54
N LYS A 52 8.19 -9.00 -3.92
CA LYS A 52 7.56 -10.28 -3.60
C LYS A 52 7.64 -10.55 -2.10
N THR A 53 6.56 -11.05 -1.52
CA THR A 53 6.54 -11.47 -0.11
C THR A 53 5.65 -12.70 0.01
N LEU A 54 6.26 -13.87 0.17
CA LEU A 54 5.53 -15.12 0.31
C LEU A 54 4.92 -15.25 1.70
N GLY A 55 3.77 -15.91 1.78
CA GLY A 55 3.15 -16.23 3.07
C GLY A 55 4.06 -17.05 3.98
N ALA A 56 4.94 -17.88 3.41
CA ALA A 56 5.96 -18.60 4.18
C ALA A 56 6.92 -17.64 4.93
N GLU A 57 7.36 -16.57 4.29
CA GLU A 57 8.25 -15.56 4.90
C GLU A 57 7.53 -14.81 6.04
N LEU A 58 6.25 -14.50 5.85
CA LEU A 58 5.41 -13.89 6.89
C LEU A 58 5.19 -14.84 8.08
N ASN A 59 5.01 -16.14 7.82
CA ASN A 59 4.86 -17.15 8.85
C ASN A 59 6.17 -17.34 9.65
N ASP A 60 7.33 -17.32 8.99
CA ASP A 60 8.64 -17.37 9.67
C ASP A 60 8.85 -16.16 10.60
N MET A 61 8.43 -14.97 10.16
CA MET A 61 8.43 -13.76 10.98
C MET A 61 7.47 -13.89 12.18
N ARG A 62 6.24 -14.38 11.95
CA ARG A 62 5.26 -14.65 13.01
C ARG A 62 5.82 -15.60 14.07
N ASP A 63 6.43 -16.70 13.65
CA ASP A 63 7.00 -17.70 14.56
C ASP A 63 8.17 -17.11 15.37
N SER A 64 8.97 -16.25 14.74
CA SER A 64 10.05 -15.51 15.42
C SER A 64 9.51 -14.52 16.47
N ILE A 65 8.43 -13.79 16.16
CA ILE A 65 7.74 -12.90 17.11
C ILE A 65 7.20 -13.69 18.30
N ASN A 66 6.49 -14.79 18.05
CA ASN A 66 5.93 -15.62 19.11
C ASN A 66 7.03 -16.26 19.98
N LYS A 67 8.15 -16.66 19.38
CA LYS A 67 9.31 -17.14 20.13
C LYS A 67 9.86 -16.07 21.08
N MET A 68 10.03 -14.83 20.62
CA MET A 68 10.50 -13.72 21.46
C MET A 68 9.53 -13.43 22.62
N ARG A 69 8.21 -13.52 22.39
CA ARG A 69 7.20 -13.37 23.44
C ARG A 69 7.34 -14.43 24.52
N VAL A 70 7.44 -15.70 24.13
CA VAL A 70 7.66 -16.81 25.06
C VAL A 70 8.94 -16.64 25.87
N GLU A 71 10.04 -16.21 25.22
CA GLU A 71 11.31 -15.91 25.90
C GLU A 71 11.18 -14.77 26.92
N ASN A 72 10.28 -13.81 26.67
CA ASN A 72 9.95 -12.70 27.59
C ASN A 72 8.90 -13.06 28.66
N GLY A 73 8.39 -14.30 28.68
CA GLY A 73 7.35 -14.74 29.61
C GLY A 73 5.93 -14.26 29.24
N GLU A 74 5.73 -13.81 28.01
CA GLU A 74 4.44 -13.43 27.45
C GLU A 74 3.79 -14.61 26.71
N GLU A 75 2.46 -14.61 26.60
CA GLU A 75 1.74 -15.59 25.78
C GLU A 75 1.93 -15.28 24.29
N PRO A 76 2.12 -16.30 23.42
CA PRO A 76 2.10 -16.12 21.96
C PRO A 76 0.81 -15.42 21.51
N TYR A 77 0.89 -14.70 20.40
CA TYR A 77 -0.31 -14.18 19.75
C TYR A 77 -1.20 -15.31 19.25
N THR A 78 -2.51 -15.11 19.38
CA THR A 78 -3.53 -15.99 18.83
C THR A 78 -3.65 -15.84 17.32
N GLU A 79 -4.38 -16.76 16.68
CA GLU A 79 -4.64 -16.71 15.24
C GLU A 79 -5.45 -15.46 14.82
N GLU A 80 -6.24 -14.89 15.74
CA GLU A 80 -6.99 -13.65 15.49
C GLU A 80 -6.08 -12.42 15.53
N GLU A 81 -5.05 -12.43 16.38
CA GLU A 81 -4.11 -11.32 16.56
C GLU A 81 -2.99 -11.35 15.51
N LEU A 82 -2.52 -12.54 15.14
CA LEU A 82 -1.47 -12.73 14.14
C LEU A 82 -1.75 -14.00 13.30
N PRO A 83 -2.58 -13.89 12.26
CA PRO A 83 -3.03 -15.03 11.47
C PRO A 83 -1.90 -15.66 10.65
N ILE A 84 -2.04 -16.96 10.38
CA ILE A 84 -1.21 -17.70 9.44
C ILE A 84 -1.59 -17.34 8.01
N CYS A 85 -0.56 -17.08 7.21
CA CYS A 85 -0.69 -16.85 5.79
C CYS A 85 -0.62 -18.16 5.02
N ASP A 86 -1.37 -18.30 3.93
CA ASP A 86 -1.13 -19.36 2.92
C ASP A 86 0.34 -19.28 2.44
N PRO A 87 1.15 -20.34 2.63
CA PRO A 87 2.60 -20.27 2.41
C PRO A 87 3.01 -20.00 0.96
N ASP A 88 2.20 -20.45 0.00
CA ASP A 88 2.51 -20.34 -1.42
C ASP A 88 1.96 -19.06 -2.05
N LYS A 89 1.08 -18.35 -1.33
CA LYS A 89 0.48 -17.11 -1.79
C LYS A 89 1.47 -15.94 -1.68
N ASP A 90 1.47 -15.10 -2.70
CA ASP A 90 2.19 -13.83 -2.73
C ASP A 90 1.33 -12.73 -2.08
N TYR A 91 1.90 -12.08 -1.07
CA TYR A 91 1.38 -10.91 -0.37
C TYR A 91 2.20 -9.66 -0.68
N GLY A 92 3.10 -9.75 -1.66
CA GLY A 92 3.90 -8.64 -2.14
C GLY A 92 3.09 -7.55 -2.81
N GLY A 93 3.76 -6.43 -3.07
CA GLY A 93 3.16 -5.23 -3.63
C GLY A 93 4.16 -4.38 -4.40
N TYR A 94 3.66 -3.38 -5.11
CA TYR A 94 4.50 -2.40 -5.79
C TYR A 94 4.95 -1.35 -4.78
N TYR A 95 6.26 -1.17 -4.64
CA TYR A 95 6.84 -0.42 -3.53
C TYR A 95 6.31 1.00 -3.43
N TYR A 96 6.22 1.71 -4.55
CA TYR A 96 5.76 3.10 -4.58
C TYR A 96 4.24 3.20 -4.70
N ALA A 97 3.62 2.37 -5.55
CA ALA A 97 2.18 2.35 -5.70
C ALA A 97 1.45 2.05 -4.38
N ASP A 98 1.96 1.15 -3.54
CA ASP A 98 1.32 0.84 -2.25
C ASP A 98 1.24 2.08 -1.35
N LYS A 99 2.27 2.94 -1.39
CA LYS A 99 2.27 4.21 -0.64
C LYS A 99 1.30 5.22 -1.25
N ALA A 100 1.24 5.27 -2.57
CA ALA A 100 0.34 6.12 -3.33
C ALA A 100 -1.14 5.75 -3.05
N LEU A 101 -1.46 4.46 -3.12
CA LEU A 101 -2.77 3.90 -2.82
C LEU A 101 -3.16 4.14 -1.37
N SER A 102 -2.26 3.92 -0.41
CA SER A 102 -2.52 4.20 1.01
C SER A 102 -2.93 5.65 1.25
N LYS A 103 -2.23 6.60 0.60
CA LYS A 103 -2.61 8.02 0.69
C LYS A 103 -3.95 8.31 0.00
N LEU A 104 -4.25 7.64 -1.10
CA LEU A 104 -5.53 7.79 -1.78
C LEU A 104 -6.69 7.21 -0.96
N VAL A 105 -6.47 6.14 -0.18
CA VAL A 105 -7.44 5.65 0.82
C VAL A 105 -7.70 6.74 1.86
N GLU A 106 -6.65 7.38 2.39
CA GLU A 106 -6.81 8.49 3.34
C GLU A 106 -7.66 9.63 2.75
N PHE A 107 -7.36 10.06 1.51
CA PHE A 107 -8.16 11.08 0.82
C PHE A 107 -9.61 10.66 0.62
N LEU A 108 -9.84 9.39 0.30
CA LEU A 108 -11.18 8.85 0.19
C LEU A 108 -11.91 8.91 1.53
N GLU A 109 -11.27 8.51 2.63
CA GLU A 109 -11.83 8.56 3.99
C GLU A 109 -12.13 9.97 4.49
N THR A 110 -11.31 10.96 4.11
CA THR A 110 -11.47 12.36 4.54
C THR A 110 -12.26 13.23 3.57
N ASP A 111 -12.56 12.71 2.37
CA ASP A 111 -13.08 13.47 1.23
C ASP A 111 -12.20 14.71 0.87
N ASP A 112 -10.88 14.63 1.12
CA ASP A 112 -9.91 15.70 0.87
C ASP A 112 -8.98 15.35 -0.31
N TYR A 113 -9.40 15.73 -1.52
CA TYR A 113 -8.69 15.43 -2.76
C TYR A 113 -7.76 16.58 -3.18
N GLU A 114 -6.64 16.73 -2.49
CA GLU A 114 -5.62 17.74 -2.79
C GLU A 114 -5.13 17.64 -4.25
N ASP A 115 -4.87 18.78 -4.91
CA ASP A 115 -4.38 18.80 -6.29
C ASP A 115 -2.97 18.21 -6.43
N LYS A 116 -2.13 18.39 -5.40
CA LYS A 116 -0.77 17.86 -5.35
C LYS A 116 -0.37 17.55 -3.92
N CYS A 117 0.17 16.36 -3.68
CA CYS A 117 0.59 15.91 -2.36
C CYS A 117 1.96 15.23 -2.43
N THR A 118 2.73 15.29 -1.35
CA THR A 118 3.98 14.56 -1.20
C THR A 118 3.84 13.53 -0.09
N VAL A 119 4.03 12.25 -0.43
CA VAL A 119 4.02 11.14 0.51
C VAL A 119 5.46 10.79 0.86
N ALA A 120 5.86 11.10 2.09
CA ALA A 120 7.15 10.72 2.64
C ALA A 120 6.97 9.63 3.71
N TRP A 121 7.92 8.70 3.78
CA TRP A 121 7.98 7.66 4.81
C TRP A 121 9.43 7.56 5.30
N TYR A 122 9.60 7.29 6.59
CA TYR A 122 10.88 7.16 7.29
C TYR A 122 11.10 5.73 7.75
#